data_AF-A0A418GIM2-F1
#
_entry.id   AF-A0A418GIM2-F1
#
_cell.length_a   1.000
_cell.length_b   1.000
_cell.length_c   1.000
_cell.angle_alpha   90.00
_cell.angle_beta   90.00
_cell.angle_gamma   90.00
#
_symmetry.space_group_name_H-M   'P 1'
#
loop_
_entity.id
_entity.type
_entity.pdbx_description
1 polymer ?
#
loop_
_entity_poly.entity_id
_entity_poly.type
_entity_poly.pdbx_seq_one_letter_code
_entity_poly.pdbx_strand_id
1 'polypeptide(L)' 'GIDAGMEVFYFCADPHNKPIVHPKVTTFTHLSQLPELWKARGWDITA' A
#
# COMPACT_ATOMS: atom_id res chain seq x y z
N GLY A 1 -8.40 4.61 -7.61
CA GLY A 1 -7.96 4.53 -6.20
C GLY A 1 -7.93 3.08 -5.74
N ILE A 2 -8.12 2.78 -4.44
CA ILE A 2 -8.44 1.42 -3.98
C ILE A 2 -9.73 1.39 -3.18
N ASP A 3 -10.51 0.32 -3.34
CA ASP A 3 -11.62 -0.01 -2.46
C ASP A 3 -11.20 -1.16 -1.54
N ALA A 4 -10.80 -0.81 -0.32
CA ALA A 4 -10.32 -1.76 0.69
C ALA A 4 -11.37 -2.03 1.80
N GLY A 5 -12.56 -1.42 1.73
CA GLY A 5 -13.56 -1.48 2.79
C GLY A 5 -13.13 -0.86 4.14
N MET A 6 -12.00 -0.15 4.18
CA MET A 6 -11.45 0.52 5.38
C MET A 6 -10.49 1.66 5.01
N GLU A 7 -10.20 2.56 5.95
CA GLU A 7 -9.13 3.56 5.80
C GLU A 7 -7.76 2.91 5.62
N VAL A 8 -7.03 3.39 4.61
CA VAL A 8 -5.73 2.88 4.18
C VAL A 8 -4.74 4.03 4.03
N PHE A 9 -3.55 3.86 4.60
CA PHE A 9 -2.50 4.88 4.63
C PHE A 9 -1.32 4.49 3.73
N TYR A 10 -0.75 5.48 3.05
CA TYR A 10 0.36 5.31 2.11
C TYR A 10 1.68 5.66 2.82
N PHE A 11 2.64 4.72 2.80
CA PHE A 11 3.97 4.96 3.36
C PHE A 11 5.05 4.69 2.31
N CYS A 12 5.67 5.77 1.83
CA CYS A 12 6.87 5.68 1.01
C CYS A 12 8.03 5.24 1.90
N ALA A 13 8.54 4.02 1.69
CA ALA A 13 9.72 3.52 2.38
C ALA A 13 10.98 4.05 1.69
N ASP A 14 11.32 5.31 1.99
CA ASP A 14 12.63 5.87 1.70
C ASP A 14 13.66 5.37 2.74
N PRO A 15 14.98 5.26 2.44
CA PRO A 15 15.98 4.76 3.38
C PRO A 15 16.01 5.45 4.76
N HIS A 16 15.48 6.67 4.88
CA HIS A 16 15.39 7.41 6.13
C HIS A 16 14.23 6.98 7.03
N ASN A 17 13.30 6.19 6.49
CA ASN A 17 12.07 5.77 7.15
C ASN A 17 12.22 4.35 7.72
N LYS A 18 11.95 4.20 9.02
CA LYS A 18 11.90 2.86 9.63
C LYS A 18 10.76 2.06 8.98
N PRO A 19 10.97 0.77 8.64
CA PRO A 19 9.90 -0.08 8.15
C PRO A 19 8.71 -0.09 9.13
N ILE A 20 7.52 0.23 8.64
CA ILE A 20 6.27 0.13 9.41
C ILE A 20 5.57 -1.16 8.99
N VAL A 21 5.50 -2.12 9.91
CA VAL A 21 4.70 -3.33 9.74
C VAL A 21 3.34 -3.08 10.38
N HIS A 22 2.32 -2.78 9.57
CA HIS A 22 0.96 -2.56 10.05
C HIS A 22 -0.07 -3.07 9.03
N PRO A 23 -1.15 -3.75 9.45
CA PRO A 23 -2.13 -4.36 8.54
C PRO A 23 -2.82 -3.36 7.61
N LYS A 24 -2.95 -2.10 8.02
CA LYS A 24 -3.53 -1.00 7.22
C LYS A 24 -2.51 -0.19 6.40
N VAL A 25 -1.23 -0.54 6.46
CA VAL A 25 -0.16 0.16 5.74
C VAL A 25 0.33 -0.71 4.59
N THR A 26 0.42 -0.12 3.40
CA THR A 26 1.08 -0.75 2.26
C THR A 26 2.43 -0.05 2.07
N THR A 27 3.50 -0.76 2.38
CA THR A 27 4.87 -0.28 2.17
C THR A 27 5.24 -0.46 0.71
N PHE A 28 5.77 0.59 0.08
CA PHE A 28 6.27 0.56 -1.29
C PHE A 28 7.54 1.41 -1.41
N THR A 29 8.39 1.08 -2.37
CA THR A 29 9.56 1.90 -2.76
C THR A 29 9.32 2.67 -4.06
N HIS A 30 8.38 2.22 -4.89
CA HIS A 30 7.94 2.92 -6.10
C HIS A 30 6.41 2.88 -6.25
N LEU A 31 5.80 3.98 -6.70
CA LEU A 31 4.33 4.07 -6.87
C LEU A 31 3.77 2.99 -7.81
N SER A 32 4.56 2.55 -8.80
CA SER A 32 4.19 1.48 -9.73
C SER A 32 3.99 0.11 -9.07
N GLN A 33 4.48 -0.11 -7.84
CA GLN A 33 4.32 -1.36 -7.10
C GLN A 33 2.92 -1.48 -6.45
N LEU A 34 2.26 -0.36 -6.20
CA LEU A 34 1.00 -0.33 -5.46
C LEU A 34 -0.09 -1.24 -6.07
N PRO A 35 -0.34 -1.23 -7.39
CA PRO A 35 -1.33 -2.13 -7.99
C PRO A 35 -1.10 -3.61 -7.69
N GLU A 36 0.14 -4.09 -7.81
CA GLU A 36 0.46 -5.50 -7.56
C GLU A 36 0.37 -5.84 -6.07
N LEU A 37 0.84 -4.94 -5.19
CA LEU A 37 0.76 -5.10 -3.73
C LEU A 37 -0.69 -5.15 -3.22
N TRP A 38 -1.59 -4.37 -3.81
CA TRP A 38 -3.01 -4.37 -3.46
C TRP A 38 -3.72 -5.62 -3.94
N LYS A 39 -3.46 -6.07 -5.18
CA LYS A 39 -3.97 -7.34 -5.69
C LYS A 39 -3.53 -8.52 -4.84
N ALA A 40 -2.27 -8.55 -4.39
CA ALA A 40 -1.77 -9.60 -3.50
C ALA A 40 -2.49 -9.63 -2.14
N ARG A 41 -3.09 -8.51 -1.71
CA ARG A 41 -3.93 -8.41 -0.51
C ARG A 41 -5.42 -8.69 -0.76
N GLY A 42 -5.81 -8.96 -2.00
CA GLY A 42 -7.20 -9.17 -2.39
C GLY A 42 -8.03 -7.90 -2.44
N TRP A 43 -7.40 -6.73 -2.60
CA TRP A 43 -8.12 -5.46 -2.74
C TRP A 43 -8.43 -5.16 -4.20
N ASP A 44 -9.62 -4.62 -4.44
CA ASP A 44 -10.04 -4.18 -5.77
C ASP A 44 -9.45 -2.79 -6.09
N ILE A 45 -8.85 -2.71 -7.28
CA ILE A 45 -8.32 -1.45 -7.81
C ILE A 45 -9.45 -0.78 -8.60
N THR A 46 -9.88 0.39 -8.14
CA THR A 46 -10.89 1.20 -8.81
C THR A 46 -10.22 2.23 -9.70
N ALA A 47 -10.86 2.59 -10.81
CA ALA A 47 -10.39 3.65 -11.70
C ALA A 47 -10.37 5.01 -10.97
#